data_AF-A0A4Q3YK73-F1
#
_entry.id   AF-A0A4Q3YK73-F1
#
_cell.length_a   1.000
_cell.length_b   1.000
_cell.length_c   1.000
_cell.angle_alpha   90.00
_cell.angle_beta   90.00
_cell.angle_gamma   90.00
#
_symmetry.space_group_name_H-M   'P 1'
#
loop_
_entity.id
_entity.type
_entity.pdbx_description
1 polymer ?
#
loop_
_entity_poly.entity_id
_entity_poly.type
_entity_poly.pdbx_seq_one_letter_code
_entity_poly.pdbx_strand_id
1 'polypeptide(L)'
;MIKLKDELRDYLLRNCPKRTERVLMERFGISYNTFRKIEAGGLIRRSLAVRLESRLEAERSVEKFRLPLTDTRLGRHDTKAHRAPLPVFMSQN
;
A
#
# COMPACT_ATOMS: atom_id res chain seq x y z
N MET A 1 -11.26 24.20 14.93
CA MET A 1 -10.71 22.83 14.84
C MET A 1 -11.88 21.85 14.76
N ILE A 2 -11.71 20.63 14.24
CA ILE A 2 -12.77 19.64 14.02
C ILE A 2 -12.32 18.25 14.49
N LYS A 3 -13.27 17.41 14.91
CA LYS A 3 -13.03 15.99 15.24
C LYS A 3 -13.06 15.16 13.95
N LEU A 4 -12.14 14.21 13.82
CA LEU A 4 -12.18 13.24 12.73
C LEU A 4 -13.41 12.31 12.91
N LYS A 5 -14.05 11.89 11.81
CA LYS A 5 -15.13 10.90 11.86
C LYS A 5 -14.66 9.64 12.60
N ASP A 6 -15.51 9.10 13.49
CA ASP A 6 -15.13 7.98 14.35
C ASP A 6 -14.78 6.72 13.52
N GLU A 7 -15.48 6.46 12.41
CA GLU A 7 -15.17 5.35 11.49
C GLU A 7 -13.75 5.42 10.92
N LEU A 8 -13.31 6.62 10.52
CA LEU A 8 -11.98 6.84 9.92
C LEU A 8 -10.88 6.82 10.98
N ARG A 9 -11.18 7.30 12.19
CA ARG A 9 -10.30 7.13 13.35
C ARG A 9 -10.06 5.65 13.61
N ASP A 10 -11.13 4.85 13.69
CA ASP A 10 -11.02 3.44 14.02
C ASP A 10 -10.30 2.66 12.91
N TYR A 11 -10.48 3.04 11.64
CA TYR A 11 -9.71 2.50 10.52
C TYR A 11 -8.21 2.84 10.66
N LEU A 12 -7.87 4.09 10.97
CA LEU A 12 -6.50 4.54 11.15
C LEU A 12 -5.81 3.82 12.33
N LEU A 13 -6.52 3.61 13.44
CA LEU A 13 -5.99 2.87 14.60
C LEU A 13 -5.75 1.38 14.29
N ARG A 14 -6.66 0.74 13.53
CA ARG A 14 -6.52 -0.67 13.14
C ARG A 14 -5.42 -0.91 12.11
N ASN A 15 -5.22 0.01 11.17
CA ASN A 15 -4.29 -0.15 10.06
C ASN A 15 -2.90 0.44 10.31
N CYS A 16 -2.60 0.87 11.54
CA CYS A 16 -1.31 1.43 11.93
C CYS A 16 -0.64 0.60 13.04
N PRO A 17 -0.16 -0.63 12.74
CA PRO A 17 0.47 -1.49 13.74
C PRO A 17 1.82 -0.95 14.23
N LYS A 18 2.53 -0.15 13.42
CA LYS A 18 3.81 0.48 13.79
C LYS A 18 3.65 2.00 13.88
N ARG A 19 3.54 2.51 15.11
CA ARG A 19 3.35 3.94 15.44
C ARG A 19 4.64 4.76 15.33
N THR A 20 5.46 4.50 14.32
CA THR A 20 6.68 5.30 14.08
C THR A 20 6.31 6.52 13.23
N GLU A 21 6.93 7.67 13.52
CA GLU A 21 6.68 8.91 12.79
C GLU A 21 6.87 8.75 11.28
N ARG A 22 7.94 8.05 10.85
CA ARG A 22 8.21 7.78 9.44
C ARG A 22 7.04 7.06 8.75
N VAL A 23 6.54 5.99 9.35
CA VAL A 23 5.42 5.20 8.79
C VAL A 23 4.12 6.00 8.77
N LEU A 24 3.86 6.79 9.80
CA LEU A 24 2.69 7.66 9.87
C LEU A 24 2.72 8.75 8.79
N MET A 25 3.89 9.33 8.56
CA MET A 25 4.08 10.37 7.57
C MET A 25 4.03 9.81 6.15
N GLU A 26 4.63 8.64 5.91
CA GLU A 26 4.65 7.97 4.61
C GLU A 26 3.28 7.46 4.18
N ARG A 27 2.54 6.80 5.09
CA ARG A 27 1.19 6.28 4.79
C ARG A 27 0.13 7.35 4.82
N PHE A 28 0.02 8.05 5.95
CA PHE A 28 -1.13 8.92 6.23
C PHE A 28 -0.81 10.41 6.10
N GLY A 29 0.45 10.80 5.96
CA GLY A 29 0.85 12.21 5.87
C GLY A 29 0.66 12.99 7.17
N ILE A 30 0.69 12.31 8.33
CA ILE A 30 0.51 12.93 9.65
C ILE A 30 1.71 12.70 10.54
N SER A 31 1.98 13.66 11.44
CA SER A 31 2.99 13.52 12.48
C SER A 31 2.51 12.64 13.64
N TYR A 32 3.45 12.13 14.42
CA TYR A 32 3.16 11.35 15.62
C TYR A 32 2.28 12.10 16.64
N ASN A 33 2.52 13.40 16.80
CA ASN A 33 1.71 14.25 17.69
C ASN A 33 0.24 14.36 17.22
N THR A 34 0.02 14.40 15.91
CA THR A 34 -1.33 14.42 15.35
C THR A 34 -2.01 13.07 15.58
N PHE A 35 -1.29 11.97 15.37
CA PHE A 35 -1.80 10.63 15.62
C PHE A 35 -2.24 10.46 17.08
N ARG A 36 -1.40 10.86 18.04
CA ARG A 36 -1.74 10.83 19.49
C ARG A 36 -2.97 11.67 19.82
N LYS A 37 -3.14 12.84 19.19
CA LYS A 37 -4.35 13.65 19.36
C LYS A 37 -5.59 12.93 18.85
N ILE A 38 -5.51 12.30 17.67
CA ILE A 38 -6.62 11.56 17.07
C ILE A 38 -6.98 10.34 17.93
N GLU A 39 -5.98 9.62 18.44
CA GLU A 39 -6.15 8.49 19.36
C GLU A 39 -6.88 8.91 20.65
N ALA A 40 -6.52 10.08 21.21
CA ALA A 40 -7.20 10.64 22.38
C ALA A 40 -8.58 11.28 22.08
N GLY A 41 -9.06 11.22 20.82
CA GLY A 41 -10.32 11.85 20.41
C GLY A 41 -10.26 13.39 20.31
N GLY A 42 -9.05 13.96 20.28
CA GLY A 42 -8.81 15.39 20.22
C GLY A 42 -9.12 16.03 18.87
N LEU A 43 -9.26 17.36 18.89
CA LEU A 43 -9.56 18.15 17.70
C LEU A 43 -8.31 18.39 16.85
N ILE A 44 -8.47 18.31 15.53
CA ILE A 44 -7.44 18.63 14.53
C ILE A 44 -7.85 19.84 13.67
N ARG A 45 -6.91 20.40 12.91
CA ARG A 45 -7.22 21.49 11.98
C ARG A 45 -8.18 20.99 10.88
N ARG A 46 -9.14 21.81 10.47
CA ARG A 46 -10.13 21.44 9.43
C ARG A 46 -9.46 21.02 8.13
N SER A 47 -8.45 21.77 7.67
CA SER A 47 -7.67 21.44 6.47
C SER A 47 -6.88 20.13 6.58
N LEU A 48 -6.48 19.74 7.80
CA LEU A 48 -5.82 18.47 8.05
C LEU A 48 -6.83 17.32 8.03
N ALA A 49 -7.99 17.51 8.66
CA ALA A 49 -9.09 16.54 8.65
C ALA A 49 -9.51 16.23 7.21
N VAL A 50 -9.83 17.24 6.41
CA VAL A 50 -10.26 17.05 5.01
C VAL A 50 -9.23 16.23 4.20
N ARG A 51 -7.94 16.57 4.29
CA ARG A 51 -6.89 15.82 3.56
C ARG A 51 -6.74 14.38 4.05
N LEU A 52 -6.83 14.18 5.36
CA LEU A 52 -6.74 12.86 5.97
C LEU A 52 -7.94 11.99 5.58
N GLU A 53 -9.15 12.56 5.60
CA GLU A 53 -10.39 11.89 5.19
C GLU A 53 -10.31 11.43 3.73
N SER A 54 -9.97 12.33 2.80
CA SER A 54 -9.82 11.97 1.38
C SER A 54 -8.78 10.87 1.16
N ARG A 55 -7.67 10.88 1.91
CA ARG A 55 -6.61 9.87 1.78
C ARG A 55 -7.05 8.51 2.32
N LEU A 56 -7.69 8.49 3.50
CA LEU A 56 -8.20 7.25 4.11
C LEU A 56 -9.34 6.64 3.28
N GLU A 57 -10.20 7.47 2.69
CA GLU A 57 -11.25 7.02 1.77
C GLU A 57 -10.66 6.41 0.48
N ALA A 58 -9.60 7.03 -0.08
CA ALA A 58 -8.90 6.48 -1.23
C ALA A 58 -8.23 5.13 -0.90
N GLU A 59 -7.50 5.03 0.21
CA GLU A 59 -6.89 3.77 0.65
C GLU A 59 -7.93 2.68 0.88
N ARG A 60 -9.02 2.99 1.58
CA ARG A 60 -10.11 2.05 1.84
C ARG A 60 -10.78 1.58 0.55
N SER A 61 -10.91 2.47 -0.44
CA SER A 61 -11.47 2.12 -1.75
C SER A 61 -10.53 1.19 -2.52
N VAL A 62 -9.22 1.44 -2.49
CA VAL A 62 -8.21 0.56 -3.10
C VAL A 62 -8.19 -0.81 -2.41
N GLU A 63 -8.24 -0.88 -1.08
CA GLU A 63 -8.35 -2.13 -0.33
C GLU A 63 -9.58 -2.94 -0.74
N LYS A 64 -10.71 -2.26 -0.97
CA LYS A 64 -11.97 -2.88 -1.40
C LYS A 64 -11.91 -3.46 -2.82
N PHE A 65 -11.06 -2.90 -3.68
CA PHE A 65 -10.76 -3.44 -5.01
C PHE A 65 -9.63 -4.47 -5.01
N ARG A 66 -8.91 -4.62 -3.89
CA ARG A 66 -7.88 -5.63 -3.68
C ARG A 66 -8.50 -6.98 -3.29
N LEU A 67 -9.49 -7.43 -4.06
CA LEU A 67 -9.84 -8.84 -4.12
C LEU A 67 -8.62 -9.62 -4.65
N PRO A 68 -8.43 -10.89 -4.25
CA PRO A 68 -7.34 -11.68 -4.79
C PRO A 68 -7.60 -11.85 -6.28
N LEU A 69 -6.70 -11.32 -7.10
CA LEU A 69 -6.47 -11.90 -8.43
C LEU A 69 -5.87 -13.30 -8.21
N THR A 70 -6.69 -14.25 -7.74
CA THR A 70 -6.54 -15.64 -8.14
C THR A 70 -7.00 -15.71 -9.59
N ASP A 71 -6.20 -15.14 -10.48
CA ASP A 71 -6.32 -15.41 -11.91
C ASP A 71 -5.44 -16.62 -12.21
N THR A 72 -6.06 -17.76 -11.96
CA THR A 72 -5.98 -19.00 -12.75
C THR A 72 -5.17 -18.88 -14.04
N ARG A 73 -3.87 -19.22 -13.98
CA ARG A 73 -3.15 -19.71 -15.17
C ARG A 73 -3.01 -21.22 -15.10
N LEU A 74 -4.13 -21.91 -15.33
CA LEU A 74 -4.10 -23.28 -15.82
C LEU A 74 -4.10 -23.21 -17.36
N GLY A 75 -3.12 -23.85 -18.01
CA GLY A 75 -3.28 -24.32 -19.38
C GLY A 75 -2.37 -23.71 -20.45
N ARG A 76 -1.21 -24.37 -20.62
CA ARG A 76 -0.59 -24.78 -21.91
C ARG A 76 -0.62 -23.80 -23.10
N HIS A 77 0.57 -23.51 -23.62
CA HIS A 77 0.99 -24.15 -24.87
C HIS A 77 2.52 -24.09 -25.01
N ASP A 78 3.10 -25.26 -25.18
CA ASP A 78 4.44 -25.52 -25.68
C ASP A 78 4.82 -24.61 -26.84
N THR A 79 6.05 -24.09 -26.86
CA THR A 79 6.99 -24.33 -27.98
C THR A 79 8.38 -23.73 -27.73
N LYS A 80 9.38 -24.52 -28.13
CA LYS A 80 10.78 -24.21 -28.44
C LYS A 80 11.73 -24.13 -27.24
N ALA A 81 12.37 -25.24 -26.87
CA ALA A 81 13.46 -25.94 -27.56
C ALA A 81 14.83 -25.54 -27.01
N HIS A 82 15.46 -26.55 -26.41
CA HIS A 82 16.86 -26.71 -26.08
C HIS A 82 17.85 -25.68 -26.64
N ARG A 83 18.48 -24.93 -25.74
CA ARG A 83 19.85 -24.45 -25.95
C ARG A 83 20.80 -25.64 -25.74
N ALA A 84 21.05 -26.39 -26.80
CA ALA A 84 22.21 -27.27 -26.87
C ALA A 84 23.44 -26.41 -27.23
N PRO A 85 24.62 -26.66 -26.64
CA PRO A 85 25.86 -26.03 -27.06
C PRO A 85 26.43 -26.80 -28.27
N LEU A 86 26.98 -26.09 -29.25
CA LEU A 86 27.74 -26.69 -30.35
C LEU A 86 29.14 -26.05 -30.47
N PRO A 87 30.12 -26.78 -31.02
CA PRO A 87 31.51 -26.76 -30.58
C PRO A 87 32.36 -25.71 -31.29
N VAL A 88 33.43 -25.28 -30.60
CA VAL A 88 34.52 -24.49 -31.17
C VAL A 88 35.34 -25.41 -32.09
N PHE A 89 35.23 -25.21 -33.40
CA PHE A 89 36.21 -25.67 -34.37
C PHE A 89 36.26 -24.65 -35.52
N MET A 90 37.36 -23.90 -35.61
CA MET A 90 37.93 -23.51 -36.90
C MET A 90 39.46 -23.46 -36.79
N SER A 91 40.04 -24.26 -37.66
CA SER A 91 41.46 -24.48 -37.92
C SER A 91 41.93 -23.50 -39.00
N GLN A 92 43.16 -23.04 -38.84
CA GLN A 92 44.16 -22.63 -39.85
C GLN A 92 43.72 -21.84 -41.08
N ASN A 93 44.33 -20.65 -41.23
CA ASN A 93 45.01 -20.29 -42.48
C ASN A 93 46.24 -19.42 -42.16
#